data_AF-A0A2S8ZFD2-F1
#
_entry.id   AF-A0A2S8ZFD2-F1
#
_cell.length_a   1.000
_cell.length_b   1.000
_cell.length_c   1.000
_cell.angle_alpha   90.00
_cell.angle_beta   90.00
_cell.angle_gamma   90.00
#
_symmetry.space_group_name_H-M   'P 1'
#
loop_
_entity.id
_entity.type
_entity.pdbx_description
1 polymer ?
#
loop_
_entity_poly.entity_id
_entity_poly.type
_entity_poly.pdbx_seq_one_letter_code
_entity_poly.pdbx_strand_id
1 'polypeptide(L)'
;MTSSFLLHQNPEAGKNTIYLQPIGTFDELQKKEIVLTKEYLKIYYQLETKILPALPNTIFPEKVRRISKEGQEQILAGYVLDSILIKKKPKDAVVLMGITEKDLFPKPEWNYVFGLASYEDGVGVTSMYRFANGHLTDSNFNESLLRLVKISSHEIGHMFGISHCLNANCVMNGTNSLPETDDHLARACSLC
;
A
#
# COMPACT_ATOMS: atom_id res chain seq x y z
N MET A 1 27.22 -19.57 -8.21
CA MET A 1 26.96 -18.60 -7.13
C MET A 1 26.96 -17.20 -7.75
N THR A 2 25.80 -16.74 -8.22
CA THR A 2 25.57 -15.35 -8.54
C THR A 2 24.53 -14.88 -7.54
N SER A 3 25.00 -14.22 -6.48
CA SER A 3 24.12 -13.50 -5.58
C SER A 3 23.46 -12.40 -6.41
N SER A 4 22.22 -12.62 -6.82
CA SER A 4 21.37 -11.54 -7.30
C SER A 4 21.23 -10.59 -6.13
N PHE A 5 21.96 -9.49 -6.16
CA PHE A 5 21.69 -8.37 -5.26
C PHE A 5 20.28 -7.91 -5.59
N LEU A 6 19.30 -8.35 -4.80
CA LEU A 6 17.94 -7.85 -4.89
C LEU A 6 18.04 -6.31 -4.77
N LEU A 7 17.58 -5.61 -5.81
CA LEU A 7 17.68 -4.15 -5.95
C LEU A 7 16.66 -3.50 -5.01
N HIS A 8 16.95 -3.47 -3.71
CA HIS A 8 16.07 -2.82 -2.74
C HIS A 8 16.31 -1.32 -2.69
N GLN A 9 15.26 -0.56 -2.38
CA GLN A 9 15.39 0.89 -2.25
C GLN A 9 16.09 1.24 -0.96
N ASN A 10 17.12 2.09 -1.03
CA ASN A 10 17.77 2.67 0.13
C ASN A 10 17.72 4.20 0.02
N PRO A 11 17.47 4.93 1.12
CA PRO A 11 17.61 6.38 1.12
C PRO A 11 19.05 6.78 0.81
N GLU A 12 19.22 7.72 -0.11
CA GLU A 12 20.51 8.26 -0.53
C GLU A 12 20.40 9.77 -0.77
N ALA A 13 21.53 10.45 -0.91
CA ALA A 13 21.53 11.90 -1.11
C ALA A 13 20.72 12.28 -2.36
N GLY A 14 19.65 13.07 -2.18
CA GLY A 14 18.75 13.47 -3.26
C GLY A 14 17.64 12.47 -3.59
N LYS A 15 17.60 11.30 -2.95
CA LYS A 15 16.52 10.30 -3.04
C LYS A 15 16.20 9.81 -1.63
N ASN A 16 15.38 10.56 -0.91
CA ASN A 16 15.13 10.37 0.52
C ASN A 16 13.67 10.65 0.95
N THR A 17 12.73 10.70 0.00
CA THR A 17 11.32 10.99 0.28
C THR A 17 10.44 9.77 -0.02
N ILE A 18 9.49 9.48 0.87
CA ILE A 18 8.37 8.56 0.62
C ILE A 18 7.23 9.38 0.02
N TYR A 19 6.67 8.93 -1.10
CA TYR A 19 5.50 9.58 -1.69
C TYR A 19 4.26 8.70 -1.56
N LEU A 20 3.13 9.31 -1.21
CA LEU A 20 1.81 8.71 -1.29
C LEU A 20 1.08 9.25 -2.51
N GLN A 21 0.57 8.37 -3.36
CA GLN A 21 -0.23 8.72 -4.54
C GLN A 21 -1.67 8.24 -4.33
N PRO A 22 -2.60 9.13 -3.94
CA PRO A 22 -4.02 8.82 -3.97
C PRO A 22 -4.47 8.54 -5.41
N ILE A 23 -5.23 7.48 -5.62
CA ILE A 23 -5.78 7.09 -6.93
C ILE A 23 -7.27 6.77 -6.77
N GLY A 24 -8.10 7.72 -7.20
CA GLY A 24 -9.53 7.59 -7.30
C GLY A 24 -10.26 8.80 -6.71
N THR A 25 -11.41 8.55 -6.07
CA THR A 25 -12.28 9.58 -5.52
C THR A 25 -12.55 9.28 -4.05
N PHE A 26 -12.08 10.18 -3.19
CA PHE A 26 -12.08 9.98 -1.74
C PHE A 26 -13.09 10.92 -1.08
N ASP A 27 -13.83 10.41 -0.10
CA ASP A 27 -14.61 11.23 0.82
C ASP A 27 -13.71 11.92 1.87
N GLU A 28 -14.30 12.75 2.73
CA GLU A 28 -13.56 13.52 3.75
C GLU A 28 -12.90 12.63 4.82
N LEU A 29 -13.52 11.51 5.18
CA LEU A 29 -12.95 10.57 6.14
C LEU A 29 -11.76 9.83 5.51
N GLN A 30 -11.88 9.36 4.28
CA GLN A 30 -10.79 8.71 3.56
C GLN A 30 -9.61 9.66 3.32
N LYS A 31 -9.87 10.92 2.96
CA LYS A 31 -8.82 11.96 2.87
C LYS A 31 -8.10 12.13 4.21
N LYS A 32 -8.85 12.15 5.31
CA LYS A 32 -8.29 12.24 6.66
C LYS A 32 -7.42 11.01 6.99
N GLU A 33 -7.83 9.80 6.61
CA GLU A 33 -7.02 8.60 6.78
C GLU A 33 -5.71 8.67 6.00
N ILE A 34 -5.72 9.16 4.76
CA ILE A 34 -4.52 9.34 3.94
C ILE A 34 -3.56 10.35 4.59
N VAL A 35 -4.07 11.46 5.13
CA VAL A 35 -3.26 12.47 5.83
C VAL A 35 -2.63 11.88 7.10
N LEU A 36 -3.41 11.17 7.92
CA LEU A 36 -2.88 10.53 9.13
C LEU A 36 -1.88 9.42 8.81
N THR A 37 -2.11 8.67 7.73
CA THR A 37 -1.16 7.67 7.21
C THR A 37 0.16 8.32 6.80
N LYS A 38 0.13 9.49 6.14
CA LYS A 38 1.34 10.27 5.83
C LYS A 38 2.12 10.65 7.09
N GLU A 39 1.45 11.14 8.13
CA GLU A 39 2.13 11.48 9.39
C GLU A 39 2.72 10.25 10.07
N TYR A 40 1.97 9.15 10.13
CA TYR A 40 2.44 7.90 10.71
C TYR A 40 3.67 7.36 9.96
N LEU A 41 3.62 7.27 8.63
CA LEU A 41 4.73 6.73 7.83
C LEU A 41 5.99 7.59 7.93
N LYS A 42 5.83 8.92 8.03
CA LYS A 42 6.93 9.85 8.29
C LYS A 42 7.64 9.53 9.60
N ILE A 43 6.88 9.27 10.67
CA ILE A 43 7.43 8.91 11.98
C ILE A 43 8.04 7.50 11.93
N TYR A 44 7.32 6.54 11.35
CA TYR A 44 7.68 5.12 11.32
C TYR A 44 9.01 4.88 10.59
N TYR A 45 9.16 5.42 9.38
CA TYR A 45 10.37 5.27 8.58
C TYR A 45 11.42 6.35 8.85
N GLN A 46 11.08 7.39 9.62
CA GLN A 46 11.94 8.54 9.86
C GLN A 46 12.39 9.23 8.56
N LEU A 47 11.52 9.22 7.55
CA LEU A 47 11.75 9.81 6.23
C LEU A 47 10.66 10.84 5.93
N GLU A 48 11.03 11.89 5.21
CA GLU A 48 10.04 12.84 4.72
C GLU A 48 8.98 12.11 3.89
N THR A 49 7.71 12.35 4.20
CA THR A 49 6.59 11.70 3.50
C THR A 49 5.64 12.75 2.97
N LYS A 50 5.36 12.71 1.66
CA LYS A 50 4.54 13.70 0.95
C LYS A 50 3.37 13.04 0.23
N ILE A 51 2.24 13.74 0.15
CA ILE A 51 1.07 13.31 -0.63
C ILE A 51 1.11 14.03 -1.99
N LEU A 52 1.00 13.27 -3.07
CA LEU A 52 0.86 13.78 -4.44
C LEU A 52 -0.60 14.14 -4.76
N PRO A 53 -0.86 14.99 -5.76
CA PRO A 53 -2.22 15.23 -6.26
C PRO A 53 -2.91 13.93 -6.66
N ALA A 54 -4.17 13.77 -6.26
CA ALA A 54 -4.94 12.56 -6.55
C ALA A 54 -5.10 12.34 -8.06
N LEU A 55 -4.95 11.09 -8.50
CA LEU A 55 -5.27 10.68 -9.87
C LEU A 55 -6.73 10.20 -9.96
N PRO A 56 -7.44 10.47 -11.06
CA PRO A 56 -8.83 10.04 -11.20
C PRO A 56 -8.95 8.55 -11.52
N ASN A 57 -10.11 7.96 -11.23
CA ASN A 57 -10.44 6.57 -11.58
C ASN A 57 -10.45 6.28 -13.10
N THR A 58 -10.49 7.31 -13.94
CA THR A 58 -10.49 7.17 -15.42
C THR A 58 -9.19 6.59 -15.97
N ILE A 59 -8.12 6.53 -15.16
CA ILE A 59 -6.84 5.92 -15.56
C ILE A 59 -6.87 4.38 -15.59
N PHE A 60 -7.89 3.76 -15.00
CA PHE A 60 -8.07 2.31 -15.05
C PHE A 60 -8.95 1.93 -16.26
N PRO A 61 -8.38 1.32 -17.32
CA PRO A 61 -9.17 0.87 -18.47
C PRO A 61 -10.03 -0.35 -18.12
N GLU A 62 -11.07 -0.62 -18.93
CA GLU A 62 -12.00 -1.74 -18.69
C GLU A 62 -11.31 -3.10 -18.56
N LYS A 63 -10.27 -3.35 -19.37
CA LYS A 63 -9.53 -4.62 -19.39
C LYS A 63 -8.82 -4.99 -18.06
N VAL A 64 -8.66 -4.04 -17.14
CA VAL A 64 -8.03 -4.30 -15.82
C VAL A 64 -9.04 -4.25 -14.67
N ARG A 65 -10.32 -4.12 -15.00
CA ARG A 65 -11.43 -4.14 -14.07
C ARG A 65 -12.10 -5.51 -14.12
N ARG A 66 -12.65 -5.95 -12.98
CA ARG A 66 -13.58 -7.07 -12.92
C ARG A 66 -14.61 -6.83 -11.82
N ILE A 67 -15.70 -7.60 -11.85
CA ILE A 67 -16.63 -7.67 -10.73
C ILE A 67 -16.30 -8.91 -9.89
N SER A 68 -16.06 -8.73 -8.60
CA SER A 68 -15.79 -9.82 -7.66
C SER A 68 -17.03 -10.69 -7.49
N LYS A 69 -16.87 -11.86 -6.85
CA LYS A 69 -18.01 -12.70 -6.46
C LYS A 69 -18.97 -11.98 -5.49
N GLU A 70 -18.50 -10.95 -4.79
CA GLU A 70 -19.29 -10.10 -3.90
C GLU A 70 -19.95 -8.91 -4.62
N GLY A 71 -19.87 -8.84 -5.95
CA GLY A 71 -20.46 -7.76 -6.74
C GLY A 71 -19.65 -6.46 -6.74
N GLN A 72 -18.40 -6.50 -6.27
CA GLN A 72 -17.56 -5.30 -6.11
C GLN A 72 -16.59 -5.15 -7.27
N GLU A 73 -16.48 -3.92 -7.80
CA GLU A 73 -15.47 -3.64 -8.82
C GLU A 73 -14.07 -3.74 -8.23
N GLN A 74 -13.22 -4.58 -8.82
CA GLN A 74 -11.82 -4.75 -8.44
C GLN A 74 -10.89 -4.33 -9.59
N ILE A 75 -9.73 -3.81 -9.23
CA ILE A 75 -8.68 -3.37 -10.15
C ILE A 75 -7.48 -4.32 -10.05
N LEU A 76 -6.88 -4.66 -11.20
CA LEU A 76 -5.69 -5.50 -11.24
C LEU A 76 -4.50 -4.75 -10.63
N ALA A 77 -4.01 -5.20 -9.47
CA ALA A 77 -2.97 -4.52 -8.70
C ALA A 77 -1.67 -4.36 -9.51
N GLY A 78 -1.27 -5.40 -10.25
CA GLY A 78 -0.07 -5.34 -11.11
C GLY A 78 -0.13 -4.22 -12.15
N TYR A 79 -1.31 -3.92 -12.72
CA TYR A 79 -1.47 -2.79 -13.63
C TYR A 79 -1.19 -1.44 -12.94
N VAL A 80 -1.61 -1.30 -11.68
CA VAL A 80 -1.36 -0.08 -10.89
C VAL A 80 0.14 0.15 -10.74
N LEU A 81 0.91 -0.89 -10.39
CA LEU A 81 2.35 -0.81 -10.28
C LEU A 81 2.97 -0.49 -11.65
N ASP A 82 2.83 -1.41 -12.61
CA ASP A 82 3.62 -1.44 -13.84
C ASP A 82 3.28 -0.31 -14.81
N SER A 83 2.00 0.03 -14.90
CA SER A 83 1.50 0.96 -15.92
C SER A 83 1.31 2.38 -15.40
N ILE A 84 1.24 2.58 -14.08
CA ILE A 84 0.94 3.87 -13.47
C ILE A 84 2.08 4.32 -12.56
N LEU A 85 2.36 3.60 -11.48
CA LEU A 85 3.23 4.08 -10.41
C LEU A 85 4.70 4.12 -10.84
N ILE A 86 5.23 3.08 -11.52
CA ILE A 86 6.63 3.08 -12.01
C ILE A 86 6.90 4.33 -12.86
N LYS A 87 5.97 4.68 -13.75
CA LYS A 87 6.11 5.82 -14.67
C LYS A 87 5.93 7.19 -14.01
N LYS A 88 5.34 7.23 -12.80
CA LYS A 88 5.01 8.45 -12.06
C LYS A 88 5.88 8.66 -10.82
N LYS A 89 6.76 7.71 -10.47
CA LYS A 89 7.69 7.81 -9.35
C LYS A 89 8.52 9.09 -9.46
N PRO A 90 8.40 10.04 -8.51
CA PRO A 90 9.25 11.23 -8.49
C PRO A 90 10.73 10.85 -8.43
N LYS A 91 11.60 11.68 -9.02
CA LYS A 91 13.03 11.38 -9.11
C LYS A 91 13.72 11.32 -7.73
N ASP A 92 13.23 12.10 -6.78
CA ASP A 92 13.69 12.16 -5.39
C ASP A 92 12.97 11.14 -4.47
N ALA A 93 12.08 10.32 -5.03
CA ALA A 93 11.36 9.30 -4.28
C ALA A 93 12.25 8.08 -4.03
N VAL A 94 12.39 7.70 -2.76
CA VAL A 94 12.87 6.36 -2.38
C VAL A 94 11.84 5.34 -2.80
N VAL A 95 10.59 5.58 -2.40
CA VAL A 95 9.43 4.73 -2.71
C VAL A 95 8.22 5.57 -3.08
N LEU A 96 7.34 5.00 -3.90
CA LEU A 96 6.04 5.57 -4.23
C LEU A 96 4.93 4.57 -3.89
N MET A 97 4.10 4.93 -2.91
CA MET A 97 2.99 4.11 -2.46
C MET A 97 1.65 4.66 -2.97
N GLY A 98 0.98 3.91 -3.84
CA GLY A 98 -0.38 4.17 -4.25
C GLY A 98 -1.38 3.85 -3.14
N ILE A 99 -2.40 4.67 -2.98
CA ILE A 99 -3.55 4.40 -2.11
C ILE A 99 -4.81 4.57 -2.95
N THR A 100 -5.68 3.56 -2.99
CA THR A 100 -6.92 3.60 -3.77
C THR A 100 -8.13 3.18 -2.93
N GLU A 101 -9.28 3.80 -3.18
CA GLU A 101 -10.57 3.39 -2.60
C GLU A 101 -11.17 2.16 -3.30
N LYS A 102 -10.61 1.74 -4.44
CA LYS A 102 -11.05 0.57 -5.18
C LYS A 102 -10.49 -0.71 -4.60
N ASP A 103 -11.26 -1.79 -4.68
CA ASP A 103 -10.78 -3.12 -4.30
C ASP A 103 -9.70 -3.60 -5.28
N LEU A 104 -8.79 -4.45 -4.83
CA LEU A 104 -7.65 -4.91 -5.63
C LEU A 104 -7.64 -6.43 -5.76
N PHE A 105 -7.18 -6.91 -6.92
CA PHE A 105 -6.88 -8.32 -7.11
C PHE A 105 -5.51 -8.53 -7.76
N PRO A 106 -4.77 -9.60 -7.40
CA PRO A 106 -3.41 -9.79 -7.89
C PRO A 106 -3.37 -10.54 -9.23
N LYS A 107 -4.26 -11.52 -9.42
CA LYS A 107 -4.34 -12.41 -10.58
C LYS A 107 -5.78 -12.89 -10.79
N PRO A 108 -6.17 -13.30 -12.01
CA PRO A 108 -7.53 -13.76 -12.30
C PRO A 108 -8.05 -14.85 -11.37
N GLU A 109 -7.18 -15.75 -10.90
CA GLU A 109 -7.54 -16.92 -10.09
C GLU A 109 -7.67 -16.61 -8.59
N TRP A 110 -7.28 -15.41 -8.16
CA TRP A 110 -7.21 -15.00 -6.75
C TRP A 110 -8.37 -14.09 -6.38
N ASN A 111 -8.77 -14.05 -5.11
CA ASN A 111 -9.94 -13.27 -4.66
C ASN A 111 -9.64 -11.77 -4.57
N TYR A 112 -8.70 -11.36 -3.73
CA TYR A 112 -8.32 -9.97 -3.53
C TYR A 112 -6.93 -9.88 -2.89
N VAL A 113 -6.38 -8.67 -2.81
CA VAL A 113 -5.22 -8.33 -1.97
C VAL A 113 -5.48 -7.00 -1.27
N PHE A 114 -4.95 -6.84 -0.06
CA PHE A 114 -4.98 -5.54 0.62
C PHE A 114 -3.94 -4.59 0.06
N GLY A 115 -2.78 -5.10 -0.35
CA GLY A 115 -1.73 -4.37 -1.01
C GLY A 115 -0.86 -5.25 -1.90
N LEU A 116 -0.01 -4.62 -2.68
CA LEU A 116 1.00 -5.27 -3.51
C LEU A 116 2.18 -4.32 -3.72
N ALA A 117 3.40 -4.80 -3.51
CA ALA A 117 4.63 -4.04 -3.75
C ALA A 117 5.57 -4.73 -4.75
N SER A 118 6.30 -3.91 -5.51
CA SER A 118 7.51 -4.31 -6.23
C SER A 118 8.72 -4.00 -5.35
N TYR A 119 9.52 -5.03 -5.08
CA TYR A 119 10.79 -4.89 -4.36
C TYR A 119 11.78 -4.02 -5.15
N GLU A 120 11.86 -4.22 -6.47
CA GLU A 120 12.92 -3.65 -7.32
C GLU A 120 12.60 -2.22 -7.78
N ASP A 121 11.34 -1.95 -8.10
CA ASP A 121 10.93 -0.64 -8.64
C ASP A 121 10.67 0.38 -7.52
N GLY A 122 10.52 -0.09 -6.28
CA GLY A 122 10.15 0.74 -5.14
C GLY A 122 8.81 1.43 -5.34
N VAL A 123 7.84 0.67 -5.84
CA VAL A 123 6.45 1.10 -5.93
C VAL A 123 5.54 0.04 -5.35
N GLY A 124 4.38 0.45 -4.83
CA GLY A 124 3.35 -0.48 -4.39
C GLY A 124 2.02 0.21 -4.26
N VAL A 125 0.96 -0.55 -4.01
CA VAL A 125 -0.40 -0.02 -3.88
C VAL A 125 -1.09 -0.70 -2.71
N THR A 126 -1.88 0.06 -1.95
CA THR A 126 -2.81 -0.46 -0.92
C THR A 126 -4.23 -0.03 -1.26
N SER A 127 -5.18 -0.94 -1.06
CA SER A 127 -6.61 -0.68 -1.14
C SER A 127 -7.19 -0.35 0.23
N MET A 128 -7.91 0.77 0.32
CA MET A 128 -8.72 1.11 1.48
C MET A 128 -10.06 0.37 1.52
N TYR A 129 -10.49 -0.23 0.39
CA TYR A 129 -11.86 -0.72 0.21
C TYR A 129 -12.29 -1.69 1.33
N ARG A 130 -11.48 -2.72 1.57
CA ARG A 130 -11.82 -3.78 2.53
C ARG A 130 -11.63 -3.35 3.98
N PHE A 131 -10.85 -2.30 4.28
CA PHE A 131 -10.58 -1.87 5.65
C PHE A 131 -11.81 -1.32 6.38
N ALA A 132 -12.75 -0.76 5.61
CA ALA A 132 -14.04 -0.29 6.09
C ALA A 132 -15.23 -1.05 5.46
N ASN A 133 -15.00 -2.24 4.88
CA ASN A 133 -16.01 -3.01 4.15
C ASN A 133 -16.79 -2.18 3.11
N GLY A 134 -16.10 -1.30 2.39
CA GLY A 134 -16.65 -0.44 1.34
C GLY A 134 -17.36 0.82 1.83
N HIS A 135 -17.55 1.01 3.14
CA HIS A 135 -18.19 2.21 3.68
C HIS A 135 -17.55 2.69 4.99
N LEU A 136 -16.77 3.77 4.89
CA LEU A 136 -16.11 4.40 6.02
C LEU A 136 -17.08 5.34 6.75
N THR A 137 -17.14 5.20 8.06
CA THR A 137 -17.92 6.03 8.97
C THR A 137 -17.07 6.42 10.18
N ASP A 138 -17.54 7.37 10.99
CA ASP A 138 -16.85 7.73 12.23
C ASP A 138 -16.68 6.53 13.19
N SER A 139 -17.60 5.56 13.18
CA SER A 139 -17.55 4.41 14.09
C SER A 139 -16.47 3.40 13.73
N ASN A 140 -16.11 3.26 12.44
CA ASN A 140 -15.08 2.34 11.97
C ASN A 140 -13.78 3.04 11.53
N PHE A 141 -13.72 4.37 11.65
CA PHE A 141 -12.57 5.18 11.23
C PHE A 141 -11.24 4.73 11.82
N ASN A 142 -11.16 4.51 13.14
CA ASN A 142 -9.90 4.16 13.79
C ASN A 142 -9.41 2.75 13.38
N GLU A 143 -10.34 1.83 13.16
CA GLU A 143 -10.03 0.46 12.74
C GLU A 143 -9.53 0.45 11.29
N SER A 144 -10.21 1.17 10.40
CA SER A 144 -9.80 1.33 9.00
C SER A 144 -8.45 2.04 8.88
N LEU A 145 -8.23 3.11 9.63
CA LEU A 145 -6.94 3.82 9.68
C LEU A 145 -5.82 2.89 10.15
N LEU A 146 -6.06 2.12 11.22
CA LEU A 146 -5.06 1.20 11.76
C LEU A 146 -4.68 0.13 10.72
N ARG A 147 -5.65 -0.39 9.97
CA ARG A 147 -5.40 -1.33 8.87
C ARG A 147 -4.63 -0.67 7.73
N LEU A 148 -4.99 0.56 7.34
CA LEU A 148 -4.29 1.30 6.29
C LEU A 148 -2.82 1.53 6.64
N VAL A 149 -2.52 1.96 7.85
CA VAL A 149 -1.11 2.18 8.26
C VAL A 149 -0.32 0.88 8.34
N LYS A 150 -0.93 -0.22 8.85
CA LYS A 150 -0.28 -1.53 8.93
C LYS A 150 0.09 -2.06 7.54
N ILE A 151 -0.88 -2.11 6.63
CA ILE A 151 -0.66 -2.62 5.28
C ILE A 151 0.28 -1.69 4.50
N SER A 152 0.15 -0.36 4.63
CA SER A 152 1.08 0.56 3.95
C SER A 152 2.52 0.39 4.44
N SER A 153 2.74 0.21 5.75
CA SER A 153 4.08 -0.12 6.29
C SER A 153 4.56 -1.49 5.84
N HIS A 154 3.67 -2.48 5.72
CA HIS A 154 4.04 -3.79 5.21
C HIS A 154 4.58 -3.70 3.76
N GLU A 155 3.80 -3.08 2.87
CA GLU A 155 4.16 -2.96 1.46
C GLU A 155 5.41 -2.09 1.25
N ILE A 156 5.54 -0.99 1.99
CA ILE A 156 6.75 -0.16 1.93
C ILE A 156 7.95 -0.94 2.50
N GLY A 157 7.77 -1.77 3.52
CA GLY A 157 8.81 -2.66 4.05
C GLY A 157 9.38 -3.59 2.97
N HIS A 158 8.53 -4.15 2.10
CA HIS A 158 8.97 -4.92 0.93
C HIS A 158 9.83 -4.10 -0.03
N MET A 159 9.47 -2.84 -0.28
CA MET A 159 10.27 -1.95 -1.14
C MET A 159 11.65 -1.62 -0.53
N PHE A 160 11.76 -1.65 0.79
CA PHE A 160 13.04 -1.56 1.53
C PHE A 160 13.77 -2.92 1.66
N GLY A 161 13.23 -3.99 1.08
CA GLY A 161 13.85 -5.31 1.05
C GLY A 161 13.57 -6.22 2.22
N ILE A 162 12.59 -5.86 3.06
CA ILE A 162 12.17 -6.70 4.17
C ILE A 162 11.20 -7.75 3.65
N SER A 163 11.53 -9.02 3.81
CA SER A 163 10.64 -10.14 3.47
C SER A 163 9.57 -10.35 4.54
N HIS A 164 8.56 -11.17 4.25
CA HIS A 164 7.59 -11.58 5.27
C HIS A 164 8.31 -12.12 6.52
N CYS A 165 7.85 -11.66 7.69
CA CYS A 165 8.31 -12.16 8.97
C CYS A 165 7.38 -13.28 9.45
N LEU A 166 7.97 -14.35 9.99
CA LEU A 166 7.25 -15.44 10.65
C LEU A 166 7.47 -15.42 12.18
N ASN A 167 8.14 -14.40 12.68
CA ASN A 167 8.57 -14.30 14.06
C ASN A 167 7.79 -13.21 14.80
N ALA A 168 7.34 -13.54 16.01
CA ALA A 168 6.67 -12.61 16.91
C ALA A 168 5.43 -11.93 16.30
N ASN A 169 4.97 -10.87 16.97
CA ASN A 169 3.91 -10.01 16.49
C ASN A 169 4.55 -8.81 15.74
N CYS A 170 4.63 -8.90 14.41
CA CYS A 170 5.34 -7.97 13.54
C CYS A 170 4.45 -7.48 12.39
N VAL A 171 4.56 -6.21 12.02
CA VAL A 171 3.85 -5.63 10.86
C VAL A 171 4.22 -6.29 9.53
N MET A 172 5.41 -6.90 9.46
CA MET A 172 5.88 -7.65 8.28
C MET A 172 5.34 -9.08 8.23
N ASN A 173 4.47 -9.50 9.16
CA ASN A 173 3.77 -10.77 9.04
C ASN A 173 2.82 -10.71 7.84
N GLY A 174 2.98 -11.64 6.89
CA GLY A 174 2.06 -11.77 5.78
C GLY A 174 0.65 -12.08 6.29
N THR A 175 -0.36 -11.45 5.71
CA THR A 175 -1.76 -11.58 6.13
C THR A 175 -2.64 -11.97 4.95
N ASN A 176 -3.54 -12.92 5.19
CA ASN A 176 -4.57 -13.32 4.23
C ASN A 176 -5.97 -12.83 4.63
N SER A 177 -6.11 -12.20 5.80
CA SER A 177 -7.41 -11.77 6.32
C SER A 177 -7.30 -10.56 7.25
N LEU A 178 -8.39 -9.78 7.38
CA LEU A 178 -8.40 -8.65 8.31
C LEU A 178 -8.20 -9.05 9.77
N PRO A 179 -8.81 -10.15 10.29
CA PRO A 179 -8.52 -10.60 11.65
C PRO A 179 -7.03 -10.85 11.92
N GLU A 180 -6.31 -11.47 10.97
CA GLU A 180 -4.84 -11.64 11.08
C GLU A 180 -4.13 -10.29 11.13
N THR A 181 -4.53 -9.33 10.27
CA THR A 181 -3.99 -7.97 10.30
C THR A 181 -4.28 -7.27 11.63
N ASP A 182 -5.46 -7.47 12.20
CA ASP A 182 -5.91 -6.80 13.42
C ASP A 182 -5.17 -7.32 14.66
N ASP A 183 -4.91 -8.63 14.72
CA ASP A 183 -4.12 -9.27 15.78
C ASP A 183 -2.66 -8.81 15.80
N HIS A 184 -2.15 -8.31 14.66
CA HIS A 184 -0.79 -7.82 14.56
C HIS A 184 -0.60 -6.37 15.04
N LEU A 185 0.59 -6.04 15.55
CA LEU A 185 0.95 -4.68 15.94
C LEU A 185 1.37 -3.88 14.70
N ALA A 186 1.10 -2.57 14.71
CA ALA A 186 1.63 -1.64 13.72
C ALA A 186 3.11 -1.29 13.99
N ARG A 187 3.95 -2.31 14.24
CA ARG A 187 5.40 -2.18 14.41
C ARG A 187 6.17 -3.38 13.89
N ALA A 188 7.36 -3.15 13.37
CA ALA A 188 8.33 -4.21 13.12
C ALA A 188 8.86 -4.81 14.45
N CYS A 189 9.17 -6.10 14.43
CA CYS A 189 9.94 -6.75 15.50
C CYS A 189 11.44 -6.47 15.31
N SER A 190 12.28 -6.80 16.30
CA SER A 190 13.72 -6.52 16.24
C SER A 190 14.52 -7.31 15.19
N LEU A 191 13.89 -8.28 14.51
CA LEU A 191 14.52 -9.00 13.39
C LEU A 191 14.32 -8.30 12.04
N CYS A 192 13.34 -7.41 11.94
CA CYS A 192 13.03 -6.60 10.76
C CYS A 192 13.54 -5.18 10.98
#